data_AF-A0AAV6TFM6-F1
#
_entry.id   AF-A0AAV6TFM6-F1
#
_cell.length_a   1.000
_cell.length_b   1.000
_cell.length_c   1.000
_cell.angle_alpha   90.00
_cell.angle_beta   90.00
_cell.angle_gamma   90.00
#
_symmetry.space_group_name_H-M   'P 1'
#
loop_
_entity.id
_entity.type
_entity.pdbx_description
1 polymer ?
#
loop_
_entity_poly.entity_id
_entity_poly.type
_entity_poly.pdbx_seq_one_letter_code
_entity_poly.pdbx_strand_id
1 'polypeptide(L)'
;MHLYTKLNFSGCGTCISFHPSQRDLFLIGTEGGPIHKWSNLSTAQHLEDYADHQNIVYNVQWNPYHPRVFLSCSADWTIRIWDHAQ
;
A
#
# COMPACT_ATOMS: atom_id res chain seq x y z
N MET A 1 -0.37 -25.97 -3.26
CA MET A 1 -0.23 -24.50 -3.16
C MET A 1 1.07 -24.23 -2.44
N HIS A 2 2.00 -23.46 -3.01
CA HIS A 2 3.27 -23.12 -2.38
C HIS A 2 3.27 -21.64 -1.99
N LEU A 3 3.59 -21.35 -0.73
CA LEU A 3 3.81 -19.99 -0.25
C LEU A 3 5.14 -19.48 -0.81
N TYR A 4 5.11 -18.38 -1.55
CA TYR A 4 6.33 -17.79 -2.12
C TYR A 4 7.11 -16.97 -1.09
N THR A 5 6.44 -16.06 -0.37
CA THR A 5 7.04 -15.25 0.69
C THR A 5 5.98 -14.86 1.73
N LYS A 6 6.42 -14.55 2.96
CA LYS A 6 5.59 -13.99 4.04
C LYS A 6 6.18 -12.66 4.46
N LEU A 7 5.35 -11.62 4.44
CA LEU A 7 5.70 -10.29 4.94
C LEU A 7 5.39 -10.22 6.44
N ASN A 8 6.29 -9.63 7.22
CA ASN A 8 6.05 -9.30 8.62
C ASN A 8 6.06 -7.77 8.74
N PHE A 9 4.99 -7.20 9.26
CA PHE A 9 4.87 -5.77 9.54
C PHE A 9 4.20 -5.57 10.90
N SER A 10 4.44 -4.42 11.53
CA SER A 10 3.84 -4.06 12.82
C SER A 10 2.40 -3.59 12.60
N GLY A 11 1.47 -4.55 12.55
CA GLY A 11 0.03 -4.28 12.39
C GLY A 11 -0.71 -5.31 11.56
N CYS A 12 -2.03 -5.15 11.43
CA CYS A 12 -2.86 -5.96 10.56
C CYS A 12 -2.98 -5.30 9.18
N GLY A 13 -2.69 -6.04 8.12
CA GLY A 13 -2.90 -5.60 6.73
C GLY A 13 -4.37 -5.75 6.37
N THR A 14 -4.99 -4.69 5.89
CA THR A 14 -6.46 -4.60 5.71
C THR A 14 -6.86 -4.58 4.24
N CYS A 15 -6.00 -4.08 3.36
CA CYS A 15 -6.24 -3.99 1.93
C CYS A 15 -4.91 -3.96 1.17
N ILE A 16 -4.96 -4.32 -0.12
CA ILE A 16 -3.79 -4.39 -0.99
C ILE A 16 -4.11 -3.88 -2.40
N SER A 17 -3.10 -3.30 -3.06
CA SER A 17 -3.19 -2.88 -4.47
C SER A 17 -1.86 -3.12 -5.17
N PHE A 18 -1.86 -3.55 -6.44
CA PHE A 18 -0.66 -3.70 -7.26
C PHE A 18 -0.51 -2.50 -8.19
N HIS A 19 0.73 -2.09 -8.44
CA HIS A 19 1.01 -0.97 -9.33
C HIS A 19 0.65 -1.37 -10.77
N PRO A 20 0.02 -0.48 -11.56
CA PRO A 20 -0.53 -0.84 -12.88
C PRO A 20 0.54 -1.27 -13.91
N SER A 21 1.74 -0.68 -13.88
CA SER A 21 2.85 -1.06 -14.79
C SER A 21 4.03 -1.78 -14.12
N GLN A 22 4.38 -1.46 -12.87
CA GLN A 22 5.48 -2.07 -12.12
C GLN A 22 5.00 -3.29 -11.35
N ARG A 23 5.17 -4.48 -11.93
CA ARG A 23 4.56 -5.73 -11.42
C ARG A 23 5.03 -6.15 -10.02
N ASP A 24 6.22 -5.73 -9.63
CA ASP A 24 6.79 -6.08 -8.34
C ASP A 24 6.38 -5.11 -7.22
N LEU A 25 5.77 -3.98 -7.57
CA LEU A 25 5.44 -2.90 -6.65
C LEU A 25 3.99 -3.03 -6.19
N PHE A 26 3.77 -3.02 -4.88
CA PHE A 26 2.44 -3.10 -4.28
C PHE A 26 2.29 -2.19 -3.04
N LEU A 27 1.05 -1.82 -2.74
CA LEU A 27 0.64 -1.08 -1.54
C LEU A 27 -0.12 -2.00 -0.59
N ILE A 28 0.06 -1.79 0.72
CA ILE A 28 -0.69 -2.44 1.79
C ILE A 28 -1.24 -1.35 2.71
N GLY A 29 -2.56 -1.27 2.87
CA GLY A 29 -3.17 -0.47 3.93
C GLY A 29 -3.19 -1.24 5.25
N THR A 30 -3.13 -0.52 6.38
CA THR A 30 -3.09 -1.14 7.71
C THR A 30 -4.16 -0.61 8.66
N GLU A 31 -4.38 -1.34 9.75
CA GLU A 31 -5.25 -0.94 10.86
C GLU A 31 -4.75 0.33 11.58
N GLY A 32 -3.43 0.55 11.63
CA GLY A 32 -2.84 1.69 12.32
C GLY A 32 -2.92 3.01 11.54
N GLY A 33 -3.30 2.97 10.26
CA GLY A 33 -3.29 4.14 9.37
C GLY A 33 -2.17 4.16 8.32
N PRO A 34 -0.91 3.78 8.62
CA PRO A 34 0.13 3.75 7.61
C PRO A 34 -0.22 2.87 6.41
N ILE A 35 0.09 3.36 5.21
CA ILE A 35 0.09 2.57 3.98
C ILE A 35 1.54 2.25 3.64
N HIS A 36 1.86 0.96 3.50
CA HIS A 36 3.20 0.50 3.19
C HIS A 36 3.37 0.24 1.69
N LYS A 37 4.46 0.73 1.11
CA LYS A 37 4.92 0.42 -0.25
C LYS A 37 6.00 -0.66 -0.20
N TRP A 38 5.83 -1.72 -0.99
CA TRP A 38 6.73 -2.87 -1.01
C TRP A 38 7.09 -3.29 -2.43
N SER A 39 8.28 -3.88 -2.60
CA SER A 39 8.75 -4.45 -3.87
C SER A 39 9.10 -5.93 -3.73
N ASN A 40 8.68 -6.76 -4.69
CA ASN A 40 8.95 -8.19 -4.74
C ASN A 40 10.30 -8.57 -5.41
N LEU A 41 11.11 -7.61 -5.84
CA LEU A 41 12.33 -7.87 -6.65
C LEU A 41 13.44 -8.63 -5.91
N SER A 42 13.54 -8.47 -4.59
CA SER A 42 14.64 -9.04 -3.79
C SER A 42 14.18 -9.33 -2.37
N THR A 43 13.46 -10.44 -2.17
CA THR A 43 12.99 -10.90 -0.85
C THR A 43 11.96 -9.99 -0.19
N ALA A 44 11.08 -9.40 -0.99
CA ALA A 44 10.01 -8.53 -0.53
C ALA A 44 10.53 -7.38 0.36
N GLN A 45 10.98 -6.31 -0.28
CA GLN A 45 11.59 -5.16 0.37
C GLN A 45 10.53 -4.12 0.72
N HIS A 46 10.54 -3.64 1.96
CA HIS A 46 9.83 -2.43 2.36
C HIS A 46 10.53 -1.20 1.77
N LEU A 47 9.77 -0.34 1.09
CA LEU A 47 10.31 0.81 0.38
C LEU A 47 9.98 2.14 1.06
N GLU A 48 8.72 2.32 1.48
CA GLU A 48 8.20 3.63 1.89
C GLU A 48 6.90 3.50 2.69
N ASP A 49 6.63 4.47 3.55
CA ASP A 49 5.40 4.59 4.33
C ASP A 49 4.65 5.89 4.06
N TYR A 50 3.34 5.79 3.86
CA TYR A 50 2.43 6.94 3.83
C TYR A 50 1.63 6.98 5.14
N ALA A 51 2.15 7.72 6.13
CA ALA A 51 1.70 7.70 7.51
C ALA A 51 0.87 8.93 7.92
N ASP A 52 -0.05 9.37 7.06
CA ASP A 52 -0.93 10.53 7.35
C ASP A 52 -2.30 10.09 7.91
N HIS A 53 -2.80 8.92 7.50
CA HIS A 53 -4.01 8.35 8.08
C HIS A 53 -3.84 8.05 9.56
N GLN A 54 -4.85 8.40 10.36
CA GLN A 54 -4.83 8.28 11.82
C GLN A 54 -5.65 7.09 12.34
N ASN A 55 -6.18 6.27 11.43
CA ASN A 55 -7.06 5.14 11.74
C ASN A 55 -7.08 4.15 10.56
N ILE A 56 -7.76 3.02 10.75
CA ILE A 56 -7.86 1.90 9.80
C ILE A 56 -8.04 2.37 8.37
N VAL A 57 -7.14 1.95 7.49
CA VAL A 57 -7.29 2.12 6.04
C VAL A 57 -8.20 1.01 5.52
N TYR A 58 -9.37 1.37 5.00
CA TYR A 58 -10.33 0.39 4.47
C TYR A 58 -9.98 -0.06 3.06
N ASN A 59 -9.41 0.83 2.24
CA ASN A 59 -9.05 0.52 0.88
C ASN A 59 -7.90 1.40 0.39
N VAL A 60 -7.11 0.85 -0.53
CA VAL A 60 -6.08 1.55 -1.30
C VAL A 60 -6.21 1.13 -2.76
N GLN A 61 -6.11 2.08 -3.69
CA GLN A 61 -6.21 1.81 -5.11
C GLN A 61 -5.26 2.69 -5.91
N TRP A 62 -4.34 2.08 -6.66
CA TRP A 62 -3.61 2.81 -7.68
C TRP A 62 -4.54 3.28 -8.79
N ASN A 63 -4.25 4.48 -9.30
CA ASN A 63 -4.88 4.97 -10.51
C ASN A 63 -4.35 4.15 -11.72
N PRO A 64 -5.23 3.45 -12.46
CA PRO A 64 -4.80 2.64 -13.60
C PRO A 64 -4.28 3.46 -14.79
N TYR A 65 -4.60 4.76 -14.84
CA TYR A 65 -4.22 5.66 -15.92
C TYR A 65 -3.06 6.60 -15.54
N HIS A 66 -2.88 6.88 -14.26
CA HIS A 66 -1.81 7.75 -13.76
C HIS A 66 -0.97 6.97 -12.74
N PRO A 67 0.10 6.28 -13.16
CA PRO A 67 0.81 5.30 -12.33
C PRO A 67 1.41 5.88 -11.05
N ARG A 68 1.71 7.18 -11.02
CA ARG A 68 2.23 7.85 -9.82
C ARG A 68 1.17 8.16 -8.76
N VAL A 69 -0.11 8.03 -9.12
CA VAL A 69 -1.22 8.45 -8.24
C VAL A 69 -1.93 7.23 -7.68
N PHE A 70 -2.24 7.27 -6.39
CA PHE A 70 -3.14 6.32 -5.75
C PHE A 70 -4.06 7.01 -4.76
N LEU A 71 -5.15 6.35 -4.42
CA LEU A 71 -6.14 6.83 -3.45
C LEU A 71 -6.26 5.87 -2.28
N SER A 72 -6.68 6.41 -1.14
CA SER A 72 -7.01 5.64 0.06
C SER A 72 -8.21 6.21 0.79
N CYS A 73 -8.96 5.35 1.48
CA CYS A 73 -10.07 5.75 2.36
C CYS A 73 -9.92 5.09 3.74
N SER A 74 -10.30 5.80 4.80
CA SER A 74 -10.03 5.39 6.18
C SER A 74 -11.16 5.70 7.16
N ALA A 75 -11.12 5.02 8.29
CA ALA A 75 -11.91 5.28 9.48
C ALA A 75 -11.64 6.66 10.11
N ASP A 76 -10.61 7.39 9.69
CA ASP A 76 -10.34 8.77 10.11
C ASP A 76 -11.21 9.82 9.39
N TRP A 77 -12.21 9.35 8.64
CA TRP A 77 -13.18 10.17 7.86
C TRP A 77 -12.56 10.96 6.72
N THR A 78 -11.39 10.53 6.23
CA THR A 78 -10.74 11.15 5.09
C THR A 78 -10.57 10.18 3.91
N ILE A 79 -10.51 10.78 2.73
CA ILE A 79 -9.97 10.17 1.52
C ILE A 79 -8.72 10.96 1.19
N ARG A 80 -7.61 10.27 0.89
CA ARG A 80 -6.36 10.91 0.49
C ARG A 80 -6.00 10.52 -0.94
N ILE A 81 -5.49 11.50 -1.68
CA ILE A 81 -4.90 11.33 -3.01
C ILE A 81 -3.40 11.55 -2.84
N TRP A 82 -2.63 10.60 -3.32
CA TRP A 82 -1.18 10.58 -3.14
C TRP A 82 -0.51 10.66 -4.51
N ASP A 83 0.57 11.44 -4.60
CA ASP A 83 1.54 11.34 -5.70
C ASP A 83 2.80 10.70 -5.12
N HIS A 84 3.10 9.48 -5.55
CA HIS A 84 4.33 8.82 -5.15
C HIS A 84 5.47 9.18 -6.10
N ALA A 85 6.62 9.52 -5.51
CA ALA A 85 7.86 9.59 -6.25
C ALA A 85 8.26 8.17 -6.74
N GLN A 86 8.96 8.12 -7.88
CA GLN A 86 9.63 6.91 -8.35
C GLN A 86 10.88 6.64 -7.51
#